data_AF-A0AA39TEP7-F1
#
_entry.id   AF-A0AA39TEP7-F1
#
_cell.length_a   1.000
_cell.length_b   1.000
_cell.length_c   1.000
_cell.angle_alpha   90.00
_cell.angle_beta   90.00
_cell.angle_gamma   90.00
#
_symmetry.space_group_name_H-M   'P 1'
#
loop_
_entity.id
_entity.type
_entity.pdbx_description
1 polymer ?
#
loop_
_entity_poly.entity_id
_entity_poly.type
_entity_poly.pdbx_seq_one_letter_code
_entity_poly.pdbx_strand_id
1 'polypeptide(L)'
;MSGNKLLESLKIKECDRFPSRVSGHCNWESIRLIKSHLTPTQIKLFKATCFGHFLDVSDMVLSGQFCHHILLRECHVKNVDDNASSLWYHVGNGLIRFSLMEFNLVSGLAFAEYSESTSELFKQTNSRLRRTYFQGSKVKVKMIVDWFRNLGPNNKISDDDVVKLALILLLEMTLGSFIYARTFNSLSTCLHGRDDKFKIKFNDDKLEENVDGSVRRKGEKYNVYGFLTAFQVWAVEAIPKWVTLGYAIRVNNVAPRILNWQCTGTPSYADILKTLFKFKNITVYRTLGPTDEETRMPYWTGVDKLKYVSPNVDGCVGEDDVEDGFQDDVQDDVDDVAHDDIDGDHPTKTFKKVDVGGQKK
;
A
#
# COMPACT_ATOMS: atom_id res chain seq x y z
N MET A 1 -5.01 -32.75 -14.26
CA MET A 1 -3.54 -32.48 -14.29
C MET A 1 -3.17 -31.84 -12.96
N SER A 2 -2.91 -32.66 -11.95
CA SER A 2 -1.57 -33.05 -11.44
C SER A 2 -1.01 -32.01 -10.46
N GLY A 3 -1.34 -32.18 -9.17
CA GLY A 3 -0.80 -31.36 -8.08
C GLY A 3 0.73 -31.33 -8.02
N ASN A 4 1.42 -32.32 -8.60
CA ASN A 4 2.88 -32.34 -8.71
C ASN A 4 3.43 -31.30 -9.70
N LYS A 5 2.78 -31.09 -10.86
CA LYS A 5 3.21 -30.04 -11.81
C LYS A 5 3.02 -28.62 -11.26
N LEU A 6 2.12 -28.48 -10.29
CA LEU A 6 1.76 -27.19 -9.70
C LEU A 6 2.76 -26.77 -8.61
N LEU A 7 3.25 -27.73 -7.82
CA LEU A 7 4.36 -27.52 -6.87
C LEU A 7 5.67 -27.15 -7.57
N GLU A 8 5.91 -27.69 -8.77
CA GLU A 8 7.09 -27.36 -9.60
C GLU A 8 7.05 -25.94 -10.19
N SER A 9 5.90 -25.25 -10.14
CA SER A 9 5.73 -23.90 -10.68
C SER A 9 5.91 -22.79 -9.64
N LEU A 10 5.87 -23.10 -8.34
CA LEU A 10 6.02 -22.10 -7.28
C LEU A 10 7.47 -21.59 -7.23
N LYS A 11 7.65 -20.28 -7.08
CA LYS A 11 8.99 -19.69 -6.82
C LYS A 11 9.53 -20.13 -5.46
N ILE A 12 8.66 -20.18 -4.45
CA ILE A 12 8.99 -20.67 -3.10
C ILE A 12 8.04 -21.83 -2.77
N LYS A 13 8.61 -23.00 -2.48
CA LYS A 13 7.81 -24.19 -2.12
C LYS A 13 7.16 -23.98 -0.76
N GLU A 14 6.06 -24.69 -0.51
CA GLU A 14 5.29 -24.51 0.72
C GLU A 14 6.10 -24.80 1.99
N CYS A 15 7.00 -25.80 1.95
CA CYS A 15 7.91 -26.16 3.05
C CYS A 15 9.02 -25.11 3.29
N ASP A 16 9.25 -24.24 2.31
CA ASP A 16 10.31 -23.22 2.35
C ASP A 16 9.78 -21.83 2.72
N ARG A 17 8.45 -21.71 2.92
CA ARG A 17 7.81 -20.46 3.35
C ARG A 17 8.23 -20.13 4.78
N PHE A 18 8.56 -18.86 4.99
CA PHE A 18 9.06 -18.34 6.26
C PHE A 18 8.20 -17.14 6.71
N PRO A 19 8.13 -16.86 8.02
CA PRO A 19 7.45 -15.67 8.49
C PRO A 19 8.37 -14.44 8.36
N SER A 20 7.84 -13.39 7.74
CA SER A 20 8.47 -12.08 7.59
C SER A 20 7.38 -11.03 7.38
N ARG A 21 7.77 -9.77 7.18
CA ARG A 21 6.89 -8.64 6.86
C ARG A 21 7.47 -7.82 5.71
N VAL A 22 6.61 -7.44 4.76
CA VAL A 22 6.96 -6.42 3.78
C VAL A 22 6.85 -5.03 4.42
N SER A 23 7.86 -4.20 4.20
CA SER A 23 7.78 -2.76 4.35
C SER A 23 7.62 -2.12 2.98
N GLY A 24 6.77 -1.11 2.86
CA GLY A 24 6.58 -0.33 1.63
C GLY A 24 6.37 1.13 1.97
N HIS A 25 6.83 2.02 1.09
CA HIS A 25 6.67 3.47 1.26
C HIS A 25 5.26 3.90 0.84
N CYS A 26 4.27 3.61 1.70
CA CYS A 26 2.87 4.03 1.53
C CYS A 26 2.33 4.62 2.83
N ASN A 27 2.81 5.82 3.18
CA ASN A 27 2.31 6.56 4.32
C ASN A 27 1.04 7.35 3.91
N TRP A 28 -0.11 6.92 4.41
CA TRP A 28 -1.40 7.56 4.17
C TRP A 28 -1.68 8.73 5.13
N GLU A 29 -0.86 8.92 6.17
CA GLU A 29 -0.96 10.07 7.09
C GLU A 29 -0.63 11.38 6.37
N SER A 30 0.23 11.34 5.34
CA SER A 30 0.49 12.52 4.51
C SER A 30 -0.79 13.04 3.82
N ILE A 31 -1.74 12.16 3.49
CA ILE A 31 -3.05 12.59 2.93
C ILE A 31 -3.86 13.32 3.99
N ARG A 32 -3.85 12.86 5.24
CA ARG A 32 -4.50 13.56 6.35
C ARG A 32 -3.86 14.93 6.58
N LEU A 33 -2.52 14.99 6.57
CA LEU A 33 -1.78 16.25 6.67
C LEU A 33 -2.11 17.23 5.53
N ILE A 34 -2.15 16.76 4.28
CA ILE A 34 -2.54 17.59 3.13
C ILE A 34 -3.96 18.13 3.35
N LYS A 35 -4.92 17.25 3.64
CA LYS A 35 -6.33 17.63 3.84
C LYS A 35 -6.54 18.66 4.94
N SER A 36 -5.79 18.57 6.03
CA SER A 36 -5.94 19.50 7.16
C SER A 36 -5.40 20.90 6.88
N HIS A 37 -4.55 21.07 5.86
CA HIS A 37 -3.92 22.36 5.53
C HIS A 37 -4.43 23.00 4.23
N LEU A 38 -5.01 22.22 3.31
CA LEU A 38 -5.52 22.79 2.05
C LEU A 38 -6.82 23.56 2.27
N THR A 39 -6.88 24.77 1.71
CA THR A 39 -8.13 25.55 1.64
C THR A 39 -9.13 24.90 0.66
N PRO A 40 -10.43 25.25 0.69
CA PRO A 40 -11.40 24.74 -0.28
C PRO A 40 -11.00 25.00 -1.75
N THR A 41 -10.38 26.15 -2.03
CA THR A 41 -9.87 26.48 -3.37
C THR A 41 -8.72 25.55 -3.77
N GLN A 42 -7.78 25.31 -2.86
CA GLN A 42 -6.64 24.43 -3.10
C GLN A 42 -7.07 22.97 -3.23
N ILE A 43 -8.06 22.50 -2.46
CA ILE A 43 -8.66 21.18 -2.62
C ILE A 43 -9.25 21.04 -4.03
N LYS A 44 -9.98 22.06 -4.52
CA LYS A 44 -10.53 22.04 -5.88
C LYS A 44 -9.43 21.94 -6.95
N LEU A 45 -8.35 22.69 -6.79
CA LEU A 45 -7.19 22.64 -7.69
C LEU A 45 -6.49 21.28 -7.65
N PHE A 46 -6.28 20.72 -6.46
CA PHE A 46 -5.71 19.39 -6.29
C PHE A 46 -6.59 18.32 -6.95
N LYS A 47 -7.90 18.38 -6.71
CA LYS A 47 -8.88 17.44 -7.30
C LYS A 47 -8.95 17.50 -8.82
N ALA A 48 -8.57 18.63 -9.42
CA ALA A 48 -8.49 18.76 -10.88
C ALA A 48 -7.26 18.06 -11.50
N THR A 49 -6.31 17.57 -10.68
CA THR A 49 -5.14 16.82 -11.16
C THR A 49 -5.45 15.34 -11.36
N CYS A 50 -4.56 14.59 -12.04
CA CYS A 50 -4.68 13.14 -12.17
C CYS A 50 -4.53 12.37 -10.85
N PHE A 51 -4.16 13.04 -9.76
CA PHE A 51 -4.05 12.49 -8.42
C PHE A 51 -5.22 12.87 -7.52
N GLY A 52 -6.20 13.61 -8.05
CA GLY A 52 -7.27 14.21 -7.27
C GLY A 52 -8.05 13.23 -6.40
N HIS A 53 -8.30 12.03 -6.94
CA HIS A 53 -9.04 10.97 -6.25
C HIS A 53 -8.33 10.45 -5.00
N PHE A 54 -7.02 10.60 -4.85
CA PHE A 54 -6.33 10.17 -3.62
C PHE A 54 -6.76 10.96 -2.38
N LEU A 55 -7.32 12.17 -2.55
CA LEU A 55 -7.97 12.89 -1.46
C LEU A 55 -9.30 12.25 -1.03
N ASP A 56 -9.85 11.29 -1.75
CA ASP A 56 -11.12 10.65 -1.41
C ASP A 56 -10.95 9.20 -0.95
N VAL A 57 -9.69 8.71 -0.86
CA VAL A 57 -9.39 7.39 -0.30
C VAL A 57 -9.73 7.37 1.19
N SER A 58 -10.50 6.34 1.60
CA SER A 58 -10.86 6.07 2.99
C SER A 58 -9.65 5.57 3.81
N ASP A 59 -9.83 5.29 5.10
CA ASP A 59 -8.70 4.84 5.94
C ASP A 59 -8.02 3.60 5.35
N MET A 60 -6.74 3.78 5.03
CA MET A 60 -5.94 2.80 4.32
C MET A 60 -4.65 2.56 5.08
N VAL A 61 -4.47 1.33 5.53
CA VAL A 61 -3.27 0.85 6.19
C VAL A 61 -2.68 -0.27 5.35
N LEU A 62 -1.40 -0.14 5.01
CA LEU A 62 -0.65 -1.20 4.33
C LEU A 62 -0.38 -2.36 5.30
N SER A 63 -0.99 -3.51 5.03
CA SER A 63 -0.75 -4.76 5.73
C SER A 63 0.44 -5.50 5.11
N GLY A 64 1.63 -5.19 5.60
CA GLY A 64 2.86 -5.86 5.18
C GLY A 64 2.86 -7.38 5.33
N GLN A 65 2.10 -7.91 6.31
CA GLN A 65 1.91 -9.35 6.50
C GLN A 65 1.07 -9.95 5.38
N PHE A 66 -0.02 -9.28 5.00
CA PHE A 66 -0.89 -9.74 3.93
C PHE A 66 -0.14 -9.79 2.59
N CYS A 67 0.55 -8.70 2.25
CA CYS A 67 1.40 -8.63 1.05
C CYS A 67 2.46 -9.73 1.06
N HIS A 68 3.16 -9.94 2.19
CA HIS A 68 4.17 -10.99 2.32
C HIS A 68 3.59 -12.39 2.03
N HIS A 69 2.43 -12.72 2.60
CA HIS A 69 1.82 -14.01 2.33
C HIS A 69 1.44 -14.20 0.86
N ILE A 70 0.98 -13.15 0.17
CA ILE A 70 0.69 -13.27 -1.26
C ILE A 70 1.99 -13.50 -2.03
N LEU A 71 3.06 -12.77 -1.71
CA LEU A 71 4.37 -12.92 -2.36
C LEU A 71 4.95 -14.34 -2.22
N LEU A 72 4.78 -14.99 -1.05
CA LEU A 72 5.16 -16.40 -0.84
C LEU A 72 4.40 -17.42 -1.72
N ARG A 73 3.44 -16.96 -2.51
CA ARG A 73 2.61 -17.78 -3.42
C ARG A 73 2.88 -17.50 -4.89
N GLU A 74 3.90 -16.72 -5.20
CA GLU A 74 4.28 -16.44 -6.57
C GLU A 74 4.64 -17.74 -7.32
N CYS A 75 4.24 -17.82 -8.58
CA CYS A 75 4.45 -18.98 -9.44
C CYS A 75 4.73 -18.57 -10.89
N HIS A 76 5.41 -19.45 -11.60
CA HIS A 76 5.63 -19.36 -13.04
C HIS A 76 4.51 -20.08 -13.79
N VAL A 77 3.79 -19.37 -14.65
CA VAL A 77 2.77 -19.97 -15.51
C VAL A 77 3.36 -20.19 -16.90
N LYS A 78 3.47 -21.45 -17.33
CA LYS A 78 3.93 -21.81 -18.68
C LYS A 78 2.93 -21.30 -19.73
N ASN A 79 3.43 -20.88 -20.90
CA ASN A 79 2.63 -20.41 -22.03
C ASN A 79 1.83 -19.11 -21.78
N VAL A 80 2.26 -18.30 -20.82
CA VAL A 80 1.87 -16.88 -20.81
C VAL A 80 2.84 -16.15 -21.71
N ASP A 81 2.34 -15.24 -22.54
CA ASP A 81 3.17 -14.41 -23.41
C ASP A 81 4.20 -13.68 -22.52
N ASP A 82 5.49 -13.99 -22.66
CA ASP A 82 6.58 -13.41 -21.85
C ASP A 82 6.61 -11.86 -21.95
N ASN A 83 5.93 -11.31 -22.95
CA ASN A 83 5.73 -9.87 -23.18
C ASN A 83 4.67 -9.22 -22.28
N ALA A 84 3.83 -10.00 -21.59
CA ALA A 84 2.76 -9.49 -20.75
C ALA A 84 3.22 -9.47 -19.29
N SER A 85 4.12 -8.54 -18.92
CA SER A 85 4.63 -8.36 -17.56
C SER A 85 3.52 -8.45 -16.50
N SER A 86 3.36 -9.65 -15.97
CA SER A 86 2.29 -10.05 -15.08
C SER A 86 2.87 -11.00 -14.07
N LEU A 87 2.53 -10.78 -12.81
CA LEU A 87 2.90 -11.68 -11.72
C LEU A 87 1.72 -12.59 -11.43
N TRP A 88 2.00 -13.87 -11.22
CA TRP A 88 0.98 -14.88 -10.97
C TRP A 88 1.18 -15.48 -9.60
N TYR A 89 0.09 -15.62 -8.86
CA TYR A 89 0.09 -16.14 -7.50
C TYR A 89 -0.91 -17.27 -7.35
N HIS A 90 -0.52 -18.33 -6.65
CA HIS A 90 -1.38 -19.48 -6.39
C HIS A 90 -2.03 -19.37 -5.00
N VAL A 91 -3.33 -19.09 -4.97
CA VAL A 91 -4.11 -18.89 -3.74
C VAL A 91 -5.23 -19.94 -3.66
N GLY A 92 -5.19 -20.76 -2.61
CA GLY A 92 -6.10 -21.90 -2.48
C GLY A 92 -5.85 -22.91 -3.61
N ASN A 93 -6.86 -23.16 -4.44
CA ASN A 93 -6.78 -23.97 -5.66
C ASN A 93 -6.82 -23.12 -6.94
N GLY A 94 -6.76 -21.79 -6.81
CA GLY A 94 -6.87 -20.86 -7.92
C GLY A 94 -5.55 -20.12 -8.19
N LEU A 95 -5.47 -19.56 -9.39
CA LEU A 95 -4.43 -18.63 -9.80
C LEU A 95 -5.02 -17.24 -9.86
N ILE A 96 -4.27 -16.24 -9.39
CA ILE A 96 -4.61 -14.82 -9.52
C ILE A 96 -3.45 -14.08 -10.18
N ARG A 97 -3.77 -13.05 -10.98
CA ARG A 97 -2.80 -12.28 -11.75
C ARG A 97 -2.78 -10.82 -11.32
N PHE A 98 -1.58 -10.29 -11.14
CA PHE A 98 -1.34 -8.86 -11.01
C PHE A 98 -0.53 -8.37 -12.21
N SER A 99 -1.14 -7.56 -13.07
CA SER A 99 -0.48 -6.93 -14.22
C SER A 99 -0.67 -5.43 -14.22
N LEU A 100 -0.13 -4.75 -15.25
CA LEU A 100 -0.39 -3.32 -15.50
C LEU A 100 -1.89 -3.02 -15.56
N MET A 101 -2.70 -3.93 -16.10
CA MET A 101 -4.15 -3.76 -16.18
C MET A 101 -4.78 -3.65 -14.79
N GLU A 102 -4.52 -4.63 -13.91
CA GLU A 102 -5.03 -4.60 -12.54
C GLU A 102 -4.47 -3.41 -11.75
N PHE A 103 -3.20 -3.04 -11.98
CA PHE A 103 -2.60 -1.85 -11.38
C PHE A 103 -3.39 -0.58 -11.75
N ASN A 104 -3.72 -0.38 -13.03
CA ASN A 104 -4.45 0.80 -13.49
C ASN A 104 -5.89 0.81 -12.97
N LEU A 105 -6.61 -0.33 -13.00
CA LEU A 105 -7.97 -0.43 -12.45
C LEU A 105 -8.02 -0.02 -10.99
N VAL A 106 -7.06 -0.51 -10.22
CA VAL A 106 -7.02 -0.29 -8.77
C VAL A 106 -6.57 1.14 -8.45
N SER A 107 -5.43 1.56 -8.97
CA SER A 107 -4.83 2.85 -8.60
C SER A 107 -5.52 4.05 -9.24
N GLY A 108 -6.20 3.85 -10.37
CA GLY A 108 -6.71 4.94 -11.20
C GLY A 108 -5.63 5.77 -11.89
N LEU A 109 -4.39 5.28 -11.92
CA LEU A 109 -3.28 5.95 -12.58
C LEU A 109 -3.18 5.48 -14.03
N ALA A 110 -3.21 6.44 -14.96
CA ALA A 110 -2.94 6.17 -16.36
C ALA A 110 -1.44 5.88 -16.56
N PHE A 111 -1.13 4.89 -17.39
CA PHE A 111 0.24 4.68 -17.89
C PHE A 111 0.38 5.22 -19.30
N ALA A 112 1.43 6.00 -19.51
CA ALA A 112 1.90 6.41 -20.82
C ALA A 112 3.33 5.90 -21.01
N GLU A 113 3.73 5.66 -22.26
CA GLU A 113 5.14 5.40 -22.57
C GLU A 113 6.00 6.59 -22.14
N TYR A 114 7.15 6.28 -21.53
CA TYR A 114 8.10 7.28 -21.12
C TYR A 114 8.76 7.89 -22.36
N SER A 115 8.36 9.10 -22.74
CA SER A 115 8.91 9.79 -23.91
C SER A 115 10.26 10.44 -23.60
N GLU A 116 11.10 10.61 -24.62
CA GLU A 116 12.38 11.33 -24.51
C GLU A 116 12.17 12.78 -24.06
N SER A 117 11.09 13.44 -24.51
CA SER A 117 10.68 14.76 -24.02
C SER A 117 10.32 14.78 -22.53
N THR A 118 9.77 13.69 -21.99
CA THR A 118 9.54 13.57 -20.54
C THR A 118 10.87 13.47 -19.79
N SER A 119 11.86 12.75 -20.35
CA SER A 119 13.21 12.64 -19.79
C SER A 119 13.93 13.98 -19.68
N GLU A 120 13.80 14.84 -20.69
CA GLU A 120 14.42 16.17 -20.70
C GLU A 120 13.85 17.09 -19.62
N LEU A 121 12.55 16.99 -19.31
CA LEU A 121 11.93 17.74 -18.21
C LEU A 121 12.56 17.40 -16.85
N PHE A 122 12.94 16.13 -16.62
CA PHE A 122 13.59 15.70 -15.38
C PHE A 122 15.06 16.16 -15.25
N LYS A 123 15.71 16.51 -16.37
CA LYS A 123 17.08 17.08 -16.35
C LYS A 123 17.10 18.56 -15.95
N GLN A 124 15.94 19.23 -15.89
CA GLN A 124 15.85 20.62 -15.46
C GLN A 124 16.02 20.74 -13.93
N THR A 125 17.20 21.14 -13.49
CA THR A 125 17.53 21.27 -12.06
C THR A 125 17.12 22.63 -11.44
N ASN A 126 16.56 23.56 -12.24
CA ASN A 126 16.24 24.91 -11.80
C ASN A 126 14.76 25.05 -11.36
N SER A 127 14.41 24.43 -10.24
CA SER A 127 13.07 24.55 -9.66
C SER A 127 12.85 25.91 -8.98
N ARG A 128 11.84 26.66 -9.43
CA ARG A 128 11.40 27.90 -8.75
C ARG A 128 10.95 27.63 -7.32
N LEU A 129 10.14 26.58 -7.09
CA LEU A 129 9.65 26.22 -5.75
C LEU A 129 10.81 25.99 -4.77
N ARG A 130 11.87 25.31 -5.23
CA ARG A 130 13.09 25.08 -4.44
C ARG A 130 13.75 26.39 -4.01
N ARG A 131 13.87 27.35 -4.92
CA ARG A 131 14.45 28.66 -4.61
C ARG A 131 13.56 29.49 -3.70
N THR A 132 12.25 29.51 -3.96
CA THR A 132 11.28 30.33 -3.23
C THR A 132 11.08 29.86 -1.79
N TYR A 133 10.93 28.55 -1.56
CA TYR A 133 10.53 28.02 -0.25
C TYR A 133 11.65 27.31 0.51
N PHE A 134 12.74 26.94 -0.18
CA PHE A 134 13.82 26.14 0.41
C PHE A 134 15.20 26.75 0.15
N GLN A 135 15.28 28.03 -0.20
CA GLN A 135 16.54 28.78 -0.39
C GLN A 135 17.50 28.12 -1.40
N GLY A 136 16.98 27.31 -2.32
CA GLY A 136 17.78 26.57 -3.29
C GLY A 136 18.39 25.26 -2.79
N SER A 137 18.27 24.94 -1.49
CA SER A 137 18.83 23.76 -0.84
C SER A 137 18.26 22.44 -1.39
N LYS A 138 19.01 21.33 -1.21
CA LYS A 138 18.49 19.97 -1.45
C LYS A 138 17.29 19.73 -0.54
N VAL A 139 16.12 19.47 -1.13
CA VAL A 139 14.86 19.34 -0.39
C VAL A 139 14.68 17.89 0.04
N LYS A 140 14.59 17.67 1.35
CA LYS A 140 14.16 16.38 1.94
C LYS A 140 12.66 16.41 2.21
N VAL A 141 12.01 15.24 2.22
CA VAL A 141 10.56 15.12 2.52
C VAL A 141 10.20 15.79 3.86
N LYS A 142 11.02 15.59 4.89
CA LYS A 142 10.84 16.25 6.20
C LYS A 142 10.74 17.77 6.10
N MET A 143 11.52 18.40 5.23
CA MET A 143 11.45 19.85 5.02
C MET A 143 10.10 20.29 4.45
N ILE A 144 9.49 19.48 3.59
CA ILE A 144 8.16 19.76 3.03
C ILE A 144 7.08 19.53 4.09
N VAL A 145 7.19 18.48 4.91
CA VAL A 145 6.28 18.23 6.04
C VAL A 145 6.33 19.41 7.02
N ASP A 146 7.52 19.82 7.44
CA ASP A 146 7.71 20.93 8.36
C ASP A 146 7.23 22.24 7.73
N TRP A 147 7.40 22.43 6.42
CA TRP A 147 6.84 23.56 5.68
C TRP A 147 5.30 23.59 5.75
N PHE A 148 4.63 22.45 5.56
CA PHE A 148 3.17 22.34 5.68
C PHE A 148 2.69 22.63 7.09
N ARG A 149 3.34 22.07 8.12
CA ARG A 149 2.99 22.30 9.53
C ARG A 149 3.11 23.76 9.95
N ASN A 150 4.02 24.51 9.32
CA ASN A 150 4.23 25.94 9.56
C ASN A 150 3.39 26.83 8.62
N LEU A 151 2.49 26.26 7.83
CA LEU A 151 1.61 27.01 6.93
C LEU A 151 0.51 27.71 7.72
N GLY A 152 0.75 28.97 8.10
CA GLY A 152 -0.23 29.80 8.80
C GLY A 152 -1.29 30.40 7.87
N PRO A 153 -2.49 30.73 8.39
CA PRO A 153 -3.61 31.27 7.60
C PRO A 153 -3.32 32.64 6.96
N ASN A 154 -2.32 33.38 7.47
CA ASN A 154 -1.94 34.71 6.98
C ASN A 154 -0.82 34.69 5.93
N ASN A 155 -0.30 33.51 5.59
CA ASN A 155 0.76 33.40 4.60
C ASN A 155 0.21 33.72 3.21
N LYS A 156 0.70 34.80 2.59
CA LYS A 156 0.38 35.16 1.20
C LYS A 156 1.13 34.23 0.24
N ILE A 157 0.70 32.98 0.16
CA ILE A 157 1.27 31.94 -0.70
C ILE A 157 0.29 31.67 -1.85
N SER A 158 0.83 31.41 -3.03
CA SER A 158 0.03 31.03 -4.20
C SER A 158 -0.64 29.67 -3.98
N ASP A 159 -1.94 29.58 -4.26
CA ASP A 159 -2.68 28.30 -4.18
C ASP A 159 -2.03 27.21 -5.05
N ASP A 160 -1.53 27.57 -6.23
CA ASP A 160 -0.82 26.66 -7.14
C ASP A 160 0.47 26.09 -6.53
N ASP A 161 1.18 26.88 -5.72
CA ASP A 161 2.42 26.45 -5.06
C ASP A 161 2.14 25.48 -3.92
N VAL A 162 1.11 25.77 -3.11
CA VAL A 162 0.66 24.88 -2.04
C VAL A 162 0.24 23.53 -2.64
N VAL A 163 -0.56 23.55 -3.71
CA VAL A 163 -1.02 22.33 -4.39
C VAL A 163 0.16 21.54 -4.98
N LYS A 164 1.14 22.19 -5.60
CA LYS A 164 2.35 21.51 -6.11
C LYS A 164 3.16 20.85 -5.01
N LEU A 165 3.33 21.49 -3.86
CA LEU A 165 4.02 20.90 -2.72
C LEU A 165 3.21 19.75 -2.10
N ALA A 166 1.87 19.86 -2.06
CA ALA A 166 0.99 18.76 -1.62
C ALA A 166 1.11 17.55 -2.55
N LEU A 167 1.18 17.77 -3.86
CA LEU A 167 1.40 16.70 -4.84
C LEU A 167 2.75 16.03 -4.62
N ILE A 168 3.84 16.78 -4.41
CA ILE A 168 5.15 16.19 -4.09
C ILE A 168 5.06 15.33 -2.83
N LEU A 169 4.36 15.79 -1.80
CA LEU A 169 4.18 15.03 -0.56
C LEU A 169 3.41 13.72 -0.79
N LEU A 170 2.32 13.75 -1.55
CA LEU A 170 1.59 12.56 -1.98
C LEU A 170 2.52 11.58 -2.71
N LEU A 171 3.27 12.07 -3.70
CA LEU A 171 4.10 11.23 -4.56
C LEU A 171 5.24 10.55 -3.76
N GLU A 172 5.89 11.30 -2.86
CA GLU A 172 7.03 10.79 -2.11
C GLU A 172 6.64 9.95 -0.90
N MET A 173 5.56 10.30 -0.20
CA MET A 173 5.18 9.59 1.03
C MET A 173 4.16 8.48 0.81
N THR A 174 3.18 8.67 -0.07
CA THR A 174 2.06 7.73 -0.23
C THR A 174 2.25 6.80 -1.41
N LEU A 175 2.64 7.37 -2.56
CA LEU A 175 2.68 6.60 -3.80
C LEU A 175 4.05 5.96 -4.08
N GLY A 176 5.12 6.42 -3.43
CA GLY A 176 6.38 5.70 -3.27
C GLY A 176 7.06 5.31 -4.58
N SER A 177 7.26 6.27 -5.49
CA SER A 177 7.69 6.00 -6.88
C SER A 177 6.73 5.05 -7.62
N PHE A 178 5.48 5.48 -7.75
CA PHE A 178 4.29 4.79 -8.29
C PHE A 178 4.35 4.25 -9.72
N ILE A 179 5.54 4.13 -10.26
CA ILE A 179 5.82 3.54 -11.55
C ILE A 179 5.52 2.03 -11.45
N TYR A 180 4.65 1.52 -12.33
CA TYR A 180 4.31 0.11 -12.42
C TYR A 180 5.57 -0.71 -12.64
N ALA A 181 6.48 -0.27 -13.51
CA ALA A 181 7.79 -0.89 -13.73
C ALA A 181 8.55 -1.13 -12.41
N ARG A 182 8.64 -0.11 -11.55
CA ARG A 182 9.32 -0.22 -10.26
C ARG A 182 8.59 -1.17 -9.32
N THR A 183 7.26 -1.07 -9.28
CA THR A 183 6.40 -1.95 -8.48
C THR A 183 6.57 -3.41 -8.91
N PHE A 184 6.47 -3.69 -10.21
CA PHE A 184 6.62 -5.00 -10.82
C PHE A 184 8.01 -5.59 -10.58
N ASN A 185 9.07 -4.84 -10.90
CA ASN A 185 10.44 -5.29 -10.69
C ASN A 185 10.70 -5.60 -9.22
N SER A 186 10.26 -4.72 -8.31
CA SER A 186 10.45 -4.94 -6.88
C SER A 186 9.67 -6.16 -6.39
N LEU A 187 8.39 -6.32 -6.77
CA LEU A 187 7.60 -7.50 -6.39
C LEU A 187 8.22 -8.80 -6.92
N SER A 188 8.63 -8.83 -8.20
CA SER A 188 9.18 -10.03 -8.87
C SER A 188 10.49 -10.51 -8.23
N THR A 189 11.29 -9.58 -7.73
CA THR A 189 12.66 -9.84 -7.24
C THR A 189 12.81 -9.82 -5.73
N CYS A 190 11.82 -9.28 -4.99
CA CYS A 190 11.97 -9.02 -3.55
C CYS A 190 12.28 -10.26 -2.72
N LEU A 191 11.94 -11.47 -3.19
CA LEU A 191 12.18 -12.72 -2.48
C LEU A 191 13.34 -13.57 -3.03
N HIS A 192 14.03 -13.12 -4.08
CA HIS A 192 15.15 -13.87 -4.65
C HIS A 192 16.27 -14.09 -3.61
N GLY A 193 16.64 -15.37 -3.40
CA GLY A 193 17.70 -15.78 -2.47
C GLY A 193 17.38 -15.54 -0.99
N ARG A 194 16.14 -15.21 -0.63
CA ARG A 194 15.75 -14.94 0.76
C ARG A 194 15.30 -16.17 1.52
N ASP A 195 14.74 -17.18 0.88
CA ASP A 195 14.33 -18.43 1.54
C ASP A 195 15.49 -19.09 2.31
N ASP A 196 16.67 -19.22 1.70
CA ASP A 196 17.84 -19.80 2.37
C ASP A 196 18.41 -18.89 3.47
N LYS A 197 18.55 -17.59 3.19
CA LYS A 197 19.03 -16.60 4.16
C LYS A 197 18.15 -16.53 5.40
N PHE A 198 16.82 -16.55 5.20
CA PHE A 198 15.86 -16.47 6.29
C PHE A 198 15.79 -17.78 7.07
N LYS A 199 15.92 -18.96 6.43
CA LYS A 199 16.03 -20.25 7.15
C LYS A 199 17.25 -20.31 8.07
N ILE A 200 18.41 -19.85 7.61
CA ILE A 200 19.64 -19.82 8.43
C ILE A 200 19.42 -18.94 9.65
N LYS A 201 18.90 -17.72 9.45
CA LYS A 201 18.67 -16.78 10.54
C LYS A 201 17.51 -17.16 11.46
N PHE A 202 16.50 -17.89 10.97
CA PHE A 202 15.41 -18.37 11.81
C PHE A 202 15.88 -19.35 12.88
N ASN A 203 16.98 -20.06 12.59
CA ASN A 203 17.62 -20.96 13.54
C ASN A 203 18.54 -20.22 14.53
N ASP A 204 18.95 -18.99 14.22
CA ASP A 204 19.63 -18.09 15.16
C ASP A 204 18.57 -17.38 16.01
N ASP A 205 18.29 -17.88 17.20
CA ASP A 205 17.29 -17.35 18.15
C ASP A 205 17.58 -15.89 18.58
N LYS A 206 17.24 -14.91 17.74
CA LYS A 206 17.26 -13.48 18.10
C LYS A 206 15.89 -13.03 18.58
N LEU A 207 15.76 -12.92 19.88
CA LEU A 207 14.60 -12.34 20.57
C LEU A 207 14.80 -10.83 20.73
N GLU A 208 13.72 -10.07 20.55
CA GLU A 208 13.61 -8.65 20.83
C GLU A 208 12.60 -8.43 21.95
N GLU A 209 12.96 -7.61 22.93
CA GLU A 209 12.07 -7.17 24.00
C GLU A 209 11.40 -5.86 23.55
N ASN A 210 10.07 -5.82 23.60
CA ASN A 210 9.29 -4.62 23.32
C ASN A 210 9.29 -3.68 24.52
N VAL A 211 8.87 -2.43 24.31
CA VAL A 211 8.75 -1.41 25.38
C VAL A 211 7.81 -1.84 26.52
N ASP A 212 6.83 -2.70 26.23
CA ASP A 212 5.91 -3.28 27.22
C ASP A 212 6.46 -4.53 27.94
N GLY A 213 7.74 -4.88 27.71
CA GLY A 213 8.39 -6.07 28.27
C GLY A 213 8.02 -7.38 27.57
N SER A 214 7.19 -7.35 26.53
CA SER A 214 6.87 -8.57 25.77
C SER A 214 8.03 -8.96 24.85
N VAL A 215 8.45 -10.21 24.93
CA VAL A 215 9.52 -10.75 24.08
C VAL A 215 8.93 -11.30 22.79
N ARG A 216 9.32 -10.74 21.65
CA ARG A 216 8.98 -11.24 20.32
C ARG A 216 10.23 -11.69 19.58
N ARG A 217 10.10 -12.61 18.63
CA ARG A 217 11.21 -12.85 17.68
C ARG A 217 11.42 -11.59 16.85
N LYS A 218 12.67 -11.19 16.64
CA LYS A 218 13.02 -10.11 15.70
C LYS A 218 12.49 -10.48 14.33
N GLY A 219 11.37 -9.89 13.93
CA GLY A 219 10.76 -10.15 12.63
C GLY A 219 11.63 -9.51 11.56
N GLU A 220 12.31 -10.30 10.74
CA GLU A 220 13.05 -9.76 9.60
C GLU A 220 12.05 -9.10 8.63
N LYS A 221 12.29 -7.84 8.30
CA LYS A 221 11.51 -7.05 7.35
C LYS A 221 12.25 -6.96 6.03
N TYR A 222 11.53 -6.73 4.94
CA TYR A 222 12.14 -6.39 3.66
C TYR A 222 11.33 -5.38 2.89
N ASN A 223 12.03 -4.55 2.12
CA ASN A 223 11.42 -3.46 1.39
C ASN A 223 10.90 -3.93 0.03
N VAL A 224 9.70 -3.46 -0.31
CA VAL A 224 9.17 -3.46 -1.67
C VAL A 224 8.94 -2.01 -2.09
N TYR A 225 9.51 -1.65 -3.23
CA TYR A 225 9.43 -0.31 -3.80
C TYR A 225 8.29 -0.21 -4.82
N GLY A 226 7.82 1.01 -5.07
CA GLY A 226 6.65 1.28 -5.90
C GLY A 226 5.37 1.41 -5.08
N PHE A 227 4.21 1.37 -5.75
CA PHE A 227 2.93 1.63 -5.09
C PHE A 227 2.30 0.35 -4.54
N LEU A 228 2.84 -0.13 -3.40
CA LEU A 228 2.42 -1.39 -2.79
C LEU A 228 0.96 -1.40 -2.32
N THR A 229 0.36 -0.24 -2.04
CA THR A 229 -1.08 -0.19 -1.71
C THR A 229 -1.94 -0.64 -2.88
N ALA A 230 -1.55 -0.38 -4.14
CA ALA A 230 -2.27 -0.91 -5.30
C ALA A 230 -2.23 -2.45 -5.34
N PHE A 231 -1.08 -3.05 -4.99
CA PHE A 231 -0.96 -4.50 -4.85
C PHE A 231 -1.87 -5.05 -3.73
N GLN A 232 -1.91 -4.39 -2.58
CA GLN A 232 -2.82 -4.79 -1.51
C GLN A 232 -4.28 -4.73 -1.95
N VAL A 233 -4.73 -3.61 -2.51
CA VAL A 233 -6.14 -3.44 -2.91
C VAL A 233 -6.51 -4.42 -4.02
N TRP A 234 -5.61 -4.66 -4.98
CA TRP A 234 -5.79 -5.74 -5.97
C TRP A 234 -6.02 -7.09 -5.29
N ALA A 235 -5.22 -7.43 -4.29
CA ALA A 235 -5.35 -8.70 -3.60
C ALA A 235 -6.64 -8.79 -2.76
N VAL A 236 -7.10 -7.68 -2.17
CA VAL A 236 -8.41 -7.61 -1.51
C VAL A 236 -9.53 -7.90 -2.51
N GLU A 237 -9.46 -7.32 -3.70
CA GLU A 237 -10.43 -7.57 -4.77
C GLU A 237 -10.38 -9.02 -5.26
N ALA A 238 -9.19 -9.54 -5.53
CA ALA A 238 -8.98 -10.87 -6.08
C ALA A 238 -9.26 -12.00 -5.07
N ILE A 239 -9.21 -11.72 -3.76
CA ILE A 239 -9.38 -12.69 -2.68
C ILE A 239 -10.48 -12.22 -1.71
N PRO A 240 -11.78 -12.40 -2.06
CA PRO A 240 -12.92 -11.95 -1.25
C PRO A 240 -12.93 -12.42 0.21
N LYS A 241 -12.25 -13.53 0.49
CA LYS A 241 -12.13 -14.07 1.85
C LYS A 241 -11.48 -13.07 2.82
N TRP A 242 -10.61 -12.19 2.34
CA TRP A 242 -10.02 -11.12 3.17
C TRP A 242 -11.07 -10.18 3.75
N VAL A 243 -12.07 -9.83 2.94
CA VAL A 243 -13.22 -9.01 3.32
C VAL A 243 -14.11 -9.76 4.32
N THR A 244 -14.36 -11.05 4.08
CA THR A 244 -15.16 -11.89 5.00
C THR A 244 -14.52 -12.01 6.38
N LEU A 245 -13.19 -11.89 6.48
CA LEU A 245 -12.46 -11.92 7.74
C LEU A 245 -12.43 -10.55 8.45
N GLY A 246 -13.02 -9.50 7.87
CA GLY A 246 -13.10 -8.17 8.45
C GLY A 246 -11.81 -7.34 8.33
N TYR A 247 -10.82 -7.80 7.57
CA TYR A 247 -9.56 -7.08 7.40
C TYR A 247 -9.61 -5.97 6.35
N ALA A 248 -10.64 -5.98 5.49
CA ALA A 248 -10.97 -4.89 4.58
C ALA A 248 -12.50 -4.76 4.50
N ILE A 249 -12.97 -3.54 4.33
CA ILE A 249 -14.39 -3.19 4.24
C ILE A 249 -14.61 -2.48 2.92
N ARG A 250 -15.62 -2.92 2.16
CA ARG A 250 -16.05 -2.18 0.97
C ARG A 250 -16.94 -1.02 1.42
N VAL A 251 -16.49 0.21 1.18
CA VAL A 251 -17.15 1.44 1.64
C VAL A 251 -17.83 2.21 0.50
N ASN A 252 -17.35 2.03 -0.74
CA ASN A 252 -17.92 2.66 -1.93
C ASN A 252 -18.01 1.65 -3.09
N ASN A 253 -18.58 2.10 -4.21
CA ASN A 253 -18.60 1.38 -5.48
C ASN A 253 -18.45 2.34 -6.67
N VAL A 254 -17.28 2.99 -6.73
CA VAL A 254 -16.92 3.99 -7.74
C VAL A 254 -15.54 3.68 -8.35
N ALA A 255 -15.25 4.30 -9.49
CA ALA A 255 -13.93 4.27 -10.10
C ALA A 255 -13.05 5.43 -9.57
N PRO A 256 -11.73 5.24 -9.37
CA PRO A 256 -10.99 3.98 -9.42
C PRO A 256 -11.17 3.12 -8.16
N ARG A 257 -10.81 1.83 -8.24
CA ARG A 257 -11.22 0.86 -7.20
C ARG A 257 -10.60 1.10 -5.83
N ILE A 258 -9.46 1.80 -5.73
CA ILE A 258 -8.86 2.19 -4.45
C ILE A 258 -9.81 3.00 -3.56
N LEU A 259 -10.77 3.73 -4.15
CA LEU A 259 -11.79 4.49 -3.41
C LEU A 259 -12.83 3.61 -2.71
N ASN A 260 -12.91 2.33 -3.07
CA ASN A 260 -13.95 1.43 -2.60
C ASN A 260 -13.60 0.71 -1.31
N TRP A 261 -12.37 0.85 -0.83
CA TRP A 261 -11.84 0.00 0.24
C TRP A 261 -11.32 0.82 1.40
N GLN A 262 -11.74 0.40 2.59
CA GLN A 262 -11.12 0.75 3.86
C GLN A 262 -10.33 -0.47 4.35
N CYS A 263 -9.04 -0.30 4.64
CA CYS A 263 -8.18 -1.37 5.15
C CYS A 263 -7.58 -0.92 6.47
N THR A 264 -8.03 -1.49 7.59
CA THR A 264 -7.53 -1.18 8.94
C THR A 264 -6.89 -2.40 9.61
N GLY A 265 -7.05 -3.60 9.05
CA GLY A 265 -6.56 -4.83 9.63
C GLY A 265 -5.05 -5.04 9.45
N THR A 266 -4.35 -5.31 10.55
CA THR A 266 -2.92 -5.69 10.57
C THR A 266 -2.71 -7.08 11.20
N PRO A 267 -3.38 -8.14 10.69
CA PRO A 267 -3.30 -9.47 11.31
C PRO A 267 -1.87 -10.04 11.30
N SER A 268 -1.58 -10.89 12.28
CA SER A 268 -0.28 -11.54 12.38
C SER A 268 -0.08 -12.57 11.26
N TYR A 269 1.18 -13.00 11.06
CA TYR A 269 1.48 -14.07 10.11
C TYR A 269 0.69 -15.35 10.42
N ALA A 270 0.62 -15.71 11.70
CA ALA A 270 -0.08 -16.90 12.15
C ALA A 270 -1.60 -16.81 11.90
N ASP A 271 -2.19 -15.63 12.11
CA ASP A 271 -3.63 -15.44 11.91
C ASP A 271 -4.00 -15.58 10.43
N ILE A 272 -3.26 -14.93 9.53
CA ILE A 272 -3.51 -15.03 8.09
C ILE A 272 -3.33 -16.49 7.62
N LEU A 273 -2.28 -17.18 8.09
CA LEU A 273 -2.07 -18.58 7.75
C LEU A 273 -3.22 -19.48 8.24
N LYS A 274 -3.69 -19.29 9.47
CA LYS A 274 -4.78 -20.09 10.08
C LYS A 274 -6.17 -19.78 9.53
N THR A 275 -6.40 -18.55 9.07
CA THR A 275 -7.74 -18.08 8.67
C THR A 275 -7.91 -18.02 7.15
N LEU A 276 -7.00 -17.35 6.44
CA LEU A 276 -7.09 -17.17 5.00
C LEU A 276 -6.55 -18.41 4.29
N PHE A 277 -5.30 -18.80 4.57
CA PHE A 277 -4.60 -19.79 3.75
C PHE A 277 -4.63 -21.22 4.28
N LYS A 278 -5.35 -21.47 5.37
CA LYS A 278 -5.63 -22.83 5.85
C LYS A 278 -6.50 -23.62 4.88
N PHE A 279 -7.36 -22.92 4.14
CA PHE A 279 -8.34 -23.53 3.25
C PHE A 279 -7.79 -23.64 1.83
N LYS A 280 -7.95 -24.81 1.20
CA LYS A 280 -7.65 -24.97 -0.23
C LYS A 280 -8.78 -24.45 -1.12
N ASN A 281 -10.02 -24.54 -0.65
CA ASN A 281 -11.20 -24.07 -1.37
C ASN A 281 -11.51 -22.60 -1.02
N ILE A 282 -10.62 -21.70 -1.44
CA ILE A 282 -10.84 -20.25 -1.36
C ILE A 282 -11.33 -19.78 -2.73
N THR A 283 -12.44 -19.03 -2.75
CA THR A 283 -12.87 -18.33 -3.96
C THR A 283 -11.89 -17.23 -4.28
N VAL A 284 -11.38 -17.22 -5.51
CA VAL A 284 -10.48 -16.18 -6.02
C VAL A 284 -10.88 -15.77 -7.43
N TYR A 285 -10.61 -14.51 -7.79
CA TYR A 285 -10.77 -14.02 -9.15
C TYR A 285 -9.44 -14.05 -9.87
N ARG A 286 -9.38 -14.82 -10.96
CA ARG A 286 -8.13 -15.05 -11.69
C ARG A 286 -7.54 -13.78 -12.29
N THR A 287 -8.39 -12.92 -12.81
CA THR A 287 -8.06 -11.63 -13.40
C THR A 287 -9.15 -10.64 -13.02
N LEU A 288 -8.80 -9.37 -12.88
CA LEU A 288 -9.81 -8.32 -12.72
C LEU A 288 -10.01 -7.62 -14.06
N GLY A 289 -11.24 -7.63 -14.55
CA GLY A 289 -11.63 -6.92 -15.77
C GLY A 289 -12.35 -5.61 -15.43
N PRO A 290 -12.26 -4.58 -16.29
CA PRO A 290 -12.99 -3.32 -16.12
C PRO A 290 -14.50 -3.53 -16.21
N THR A 291 -15.26 -2.69 -15.52
CA THR A 291 -16.68 -2.46 -15.81
C THR A 291 -16.86 -1.52 -17.00
N ASP A 292 -18.07 -1.43 -17.56
CA ASP A 292 -18.39 -0.49 -18.65
C ASP A 292 -18.10 0.97 -18.29
N GLU A 293 -18.24 1.35 -17.01
CA GLU A 293 -17.82 2.67 -16.53
C GLU A 293 -16.30 2.83 -16.53
N GLU A 294 -15.58 1.85 -15.97
CA GLU A 294 -14.12 1.88 -15.91
C GLU A 294 -13.48 1.90 -17.31
N THR A 295 -14.10 1.25 -18.31
CA THR A 295 -13.58 1.32 -19.69
C THR A 295 -13.57 2.72 -20.28
N ARG A 296 -14.39 3.63 -19.75
CA ARG A 296 -14.49 5.03 -20.18
C ARG A 296 -13.60 5.97 -19.36
N MET A 297 -12.90 5.45 -18.35
CA MET A 297 -12.06 6.26 -17.49
C MET A 297 -10.72 6.61 -18.17
N PRO A 298 -10.15 7.81 -17.90
CA PRO A 298 -8.89 8.23 -18.52
C PRO A 298 -7.73 7.26 -18.28
N TYR A 299 -7.67 6.62 -17.11
CA TYR A 299 -6.62 5.66 -16.75
C TYR A 299 -6.70 4.32 -17.50
N TRP A 300 -7.82 4.04 -18.15
CA TRP A 300 -8.04 2.82 -18.93
C TRP A 300 -7.85 3.01 -20.43
N THR A 301 -7.84 4.27 -20.89
CA THR A 301 -7.77 4.58 -22.32
C THR A 301 -6.42 4.13 -22.90
N GLY A 302 -6.44 3.18 -23.84
CA GLY A 302 -5.24 2.68 -24.53
C GLY A 302 -4.45 1.61 -23.78
N VAL A 303 -4.92 1.15 -22.62
CA VAL A 303 -4.25 0.09 -21.82
C VAL A 303 -4.19 -1.24 -22.57
N ASP A 304 -5.20 -1.53 -23.39
CA ASP A 304 -5.28 -2.68 -24.28
C ASP A 304 -4.17 -2.72 -25.35
N LYS A 305 -3.55 -1.56 -25.64
CA LYS A 305 -2.47 -1.41 -26.62
C LYS A 305 -1.09 -1.39 -25.98
N LEU A 306 -1.00 -1.25 -24.65
CA LEU A 306 0.28 -1.19 -23.93
C LEU A 306 0.90 -2.58 -23.82
N LYS A 307 2.03 -2.78 -24.48
CA LYS A 307 2.94 -3.91 -24.22
C LYS A 307 4.05 -3.42 -23.31
N TYR A 308 3.91 -3.57 -22.00
CA TYR A 308 5.01 -3.27 -21.10
C TYR A 308 6.06 -4.39 -21.19
N VAL A 309 7.11 -4.10 -21.96
CA VAL A 309 8.35 -4.88 -22.00
C VAL A 309 9.25 -4.32 -20.91
N SER A 310 9.66 -5.14 -19.94
CA SER A 310 10.62 -4.70 -18.93
C SER A 310 11.88 -4.20 -19.62
N PRO A 311 12.37 -2.97 -19.32
CA PRO A 311 13.70 -2.58 -19.75
C PRO A 311 14.73 -3.57 -19.19
N ASN A 312 15.78 -3.87 -19.95
CA ASN A 312 16.93 -4.61 -19.43
C ASN A 312 17.43 -3.90 -18.17
N VAL A 313 17.50 -4.64 -17.07
CA VAL A 313 17.60 -4.09 -15.71
C VAL A 313 18.99 -3.52 -15.39
N ASP A 314 19.94 -3.62 -16.33
CA ASP A 314 21.34 -3.22 -16.17
C ASP A 314 21.56 -1.69 -16.06
N GLY A 315 20.52 -0.86 -16.15
CA GLY A 315 20.69 0.61 -16.18
C GLY A 315 19.75 1.45 -15.32
N CYS A 316 18.88 0.86 -14.48
CA CYS A 316 17.92 1.62 -13.67
C CYS A 316 17.96 1.34 -12.17
N VAL A 317 18.89 0.50 -11.72
CA VAL A 317 19.27 0.47 -10.32
C VAL A 317 20.37 1.51 -10.16
N GLY A 318 19.99 2.71 -9.71
CA GLY A 318 20.96 3.49 -8.96
C GLY A 318 21.34 2.65 -7.76
N GLU A 319 22.46 1.94 -7.86
CA GLU A 319 23.26 1.51 -6.71
C GLU A 319 23.75 2.76 -6.00
N ASP A 320 22.83 3.53 -5.42
CA ASP A 320 23.17 4.34 -4.28
C ASP A 320 22.84 3.44 -3.10
N ASP A 321 23.89 2.94 -2.46
CA ASP A 321 23.88 2.51 -1.08
C ASP A 321 23.18 3.59 -0.25
N VAL A 322 21.86 3.48 -0.11
CA VAL A 322 21.16 4.15 0.97
C VAL A 322 21.56 3.35 2.19
N GLU A 323 22.64 3.81 2.82
CA GLU A 323 23.00 3.49 4.19
C GLU A 323 21.72 3.27 5.00
N ASP A 324 21.75 2.24 5.85
CA ASP A 324 20.79 1.91 6.89
C ASP A 324 20.54 3.14 7.81
N GLY A 325 19.78 4.10 7.30
CA GLY A 325 19.72 5.47 7.80
C GLY A 325 18.41 6.16 7.41
N PHE A 326 17.32 5.40 7.37
CA PHE A 326 16.03 5.93 7.82
C PHE A 326 15.84 5.40 9.23
N GLN A 327 16.40 6.10 10.19
CA GLN A 327 16.03 5.96 11.59
C GLN A 327 14.51 6.10 11.71
N ASP A 328 13.95 5.30 12.61
CA ASP A 328 12.55 5.19 13.00
C ASP A 328 11.91 6.52 13.49
N ASP A 329 12.58 7.67 13.34
CA ASP A 329 12.28 8.97 13.94
C ASP A 329 11.10 9.74 13.29
N VAL A 330 10.26 9.07 12.49
CA VAL A 330 8.98 9.65 12.02
C VAL A 330 7.79 8.77 12.42
N GLN A 331 8.03 7.68 13.14
CA GLN A 331 6.96 6.82 13.68
C GLN A 331 6.62 7.15 15.14
N ASP A 332 7.51 7.80 15.90
CA ASP A 332 7.40 7.90 17.36
C ASP A 332 6.78 9.20 17.92
N ASP A 333 6.41 10.18 17.09
CA ASP A 333 5.87 11.48 17.56
C ASP A 333 4.40 11.74 17.18
N VAL A 334 3.58 10.71 16.93
CA VAL A 334 2.14 10.90 16.58
C VAL A 334 1.15 10.24 17.55
N ASP A 335 1.63 9.54 18.57
CA ASP A 335 0.79 9.10 19.69
C ASP A 335 0.94 10.09 20.84
N ASP A 336 0.25 11.23 20.75
CA ASP A 336 -0.22 12.01 21.91
C ASP A 336 -1.10 13.18 21.43
N VAL A 337 -2.34 12.86 21.06
CA VAL A 337 -3.44 13.80 21.28
C VAL A 337 -4.32 13.16 22.32
N ALA A 338 -4.16 13.65 23.55
CA ALA A 338 -5.00 13.33 24.69
C ALA A 338 -6.47 13.37 24.28
N HIS A 339 -7.18 12.27 24.52
CA HIS A 339 -8.61 12.32 24.71
C HIS A 339 -8.83 13.06 26.03
N ASP A 340 -9.07 14.38 25.95
CA ASP A 340 -9.55 15.15 27.08
C ASP A 340 -10.87 14.53 27.57
N ASP A 341 -10.81 13.99 28.79
CA ASP A 341 -11.97 13.58 29.57
C ASP A 341 -12.89 14.79 29.78
N ILE A 342 -13.99 14.82 29.03
CA ILE A 342 -15.13 15.66 29.38
C ILE A 342 -15.88 14.94 30.50
N ASP A 343 -15.57 15.35 31.74
CA ASP A 343 -16.39 15.08 32.93
C ASP A 343 -17.83 15.57 32.68
N GLY A 344 -18.72 14.60 32.45
CA GLY A 344 -20.15 14.79 32.33
C GLY A 344 -20.87 13.92 33.35
N ASP A 345 -20.97 14.44 34.57
CA ASP A 345 -21.82 13.95 35.64
C ASP A 345 -23.27 13.76 35.16
N HIS A 346 -23.82 12.53 35.22
CA HIS A 346 -25.22 12.30 35.61
C HIS A 346 -25.60 10.81 35.82
N PRO A 347 -26.66 10.56 36.63
CA PRO A 347 -26.66 9.49 37.62
C PRO A 347 -27.25 8.15 37.16
N THR A 348 -26.80 7.13 37.87
CA THR A 348 -27.22 5.72 37.85
C THR A 348 -28.73 5.54 38.09
N LYS A 349 -29.44 4.99 37.09
CA LYS A 349 -30.73 4.33 37.29
C LYS A 349 -30.55 2.82 37.41
N THR A 350 -30.77 2.33 38.63
CA THR A 350 -30.87 0.93 39.03
C THR A 350 -32.06 0.25 38.36
N PHE A 351 -31.82 -0.83 37.60
CA PHE A 351 -32.87 -1.78 37.24
C PHE A 351 -32.97 -2.86 38.31
N LYS A 352 -34.09 -2.89 39.04
CA LYS A 352 -34.45 -3.94 40.00
C LYS A 352 -34.78 -5.24 39.26
N LYS A 353 -34.18 -6.34 39.70
CA LYS A 353 -34.63 -7.71 39.41
C LYS A 353 -36.03 -7.91 40.01
N VAL A 354 -36.93 -8.44 39.19
CA VAL A 354 -38.25 -8.92 39.63
C VAL A 354 -38.07 -10.38 40.04
N ASP A 355 -38.23 -10.65 41.34
CA ASP A 355 -38.39 -12.01 41.86
C ASP A 355 -39.84 -12.47 41.69
N VAL A 356 -39.99 -13.66 41.11
CA VAL A 356 -41.24 -14.41 41.01
C VAL A 356 -41.34 -15.28 42.26
N GLY A 357 -42.37 -15.08 43.08
CA GLY A 357 -42.62 -15.97 44.21
C GLY A 357 -43.89 -15.65 45.00
N GLY A 358 -44.94 -16.44 44.77
CA GLY A 358 -45.72 -17.02 45.87
C GLY A 358 -46.87 -16.19 46.49
N GLN A 359 -48.08 -16.53 46.03
CA GLN A 359 -49.40 -16.44 46.70
C GLN A 359 -49.42 -16.27 48.24
N LYS A 360 -50.34 -15.43 48.75
CA LYS A 360 -51.62 -15.89 49.37
C LYS A 360 -52.43 -14.74 49.99
N LYS A 361 -53.73 -14.81 49.71
CA LYS A 361 -54.92 -14.14 50.29
C LYS A 361 -55.18 -12.70 49.91
#